data_AF-A0AA37PSP4-F1
#
_entry.id   AF-A0AA37PSP4-F1
#
_cell.length_a   1.000
_cell.length_b   1.000
_cell.length_c   1.000
_cell.angle_alpha   90.00
_cell.angle_beta   90.00
_cell.angle_gamma   90.00
#
_symmetry.space_group_name_H-M   'P 1'
#
loop_
_entity.id
_entity.type
_entity.pdbx_description
1 polymer ?
#
loop_
_entity_poly.entity_id
_entity_poly.type
_entity_poly.pdbx_seq_one_letter_code
_entity_poly.pdbx_strand_id
1 'polypeptide(L)'
;MRAARLFDSPLCPPDPGVAPQVGGGRTAAPHALIQGSWERARGQHAKAERYLHQAIELAEKNQLPTISARAHEEAAALYADTGRTTLREHMLRSAYQHWLNLGFAVRADWLAREHPWLLRRDLTGSAGIDPVGAHQLLHALSGARTPDG
;
A
#
# COMPACT_ATOMS: atom_id res chain seq x y z
N MET A 1 -33.88 32.39 21.64
CA MET A 1 -33.47 31.38 22.65
C MET A 1 -32.65 30.31 21.94
N ARG A 2 -31.36 30.21 22.30
CA ARG A 2 -30.40 29.22 21.78
C ARG A 2 -30.44 27.98 22.68
N ALA A 3 -30.45 26.78 22.09
CA ALA A 3 -30.06 25.55 22.76
C ALA A 3 -28.67 25.14 22.23
N ALA A 4 -27.78 24.81 23.16
CA ALA A 4 -26.36 24.69 22.97
C ALA A 4 -25.90 23.28 22.54
N ARG A 5 -24.95 23.27 21.60
CA ARG A 5 -23.76 22.42 21.46
C ARG A 5 -23.68 21.14 22.32
N LEU A 6 -23.61 20.00 21.64
CA LEU A 6 -23.12 18.73 22.17
C LEU A 6 -22.49 17.87 21.06
N PHE A 7 -21.57 18.44 20.27
CA PHE A 7 -20.64 17.69 19.42
C PHE A 7 -19.43 18.59 19.16
N ASP A 8 -18.59 18.76 20.18
CA ASP A 8 -17.25 19.32 20.02
C ASP A 8 -16.28 18.35 20.71
N SER A 9 -15.77 17.43 19.91
CA SER A 9 -14.62 16.60 20.27
C SER A 9 -13.82 16.42 19.00
N PRO A 10 -12.75 17.22 18.80
CA PRO A 10 -11.79 16.92 17.77
C PRO A 10 -10.99 15.73 18.30
N LEU A 11 -11.19 14.55 17.72
CA LEU A 11 -10.18 13.49 17.76
C LEU A 11 -9.00 13.98 16.92
N CYS A 12 -8.27 14.96 17.45
CA CYS A 12 -7.00 15.39 16.93
C CYS A 12 -6.03 14.22 17.14
N PRO A 13 -5.41 13.68 16.09
CA PRO A 13 -4.39 12.67 16.28
C PRO A 13 -3.21 13.23 17.08
N PRO A 14 -2.52 12.39 17.89
CA PRO A 14 -1.40 12.85 18.71
C PRO A 14 -0.24 13.37 17.85
N ASP A 15 0.53 14.30 18.43
CA ASP A 15 1.71 14.94 17.83
C ASP A 15 2.67 13.94 17.17
N PRO A 16 3.27 14.26 16.01
CA PRO A 16 4.22 13.39 15.32
C PRO A 16 5.58 13.22 16.04
N GLY A 17 5.73 13.76 17.25
CA GLY A 17 7.02 13.89 17.96
C GLY A 17 7.33 12.83 19.01
N VAL A 18 6.39 11.94 19.37
CA VAL A 18 6.64 10.93 20.42
C VAL A 18 6.34 9.54 19.88
N ALA A 19 7.40 8.82 19.49
CA ALA A 19 7.29 7.41 19.14
C ALA A 19 7.19 6.57 20.42
N PRO A 20 6.09 5.83 20.67
CA PRO A 20 6.05 4.85 21.74
C PRO A 20 6.92 3.65 21.37
N GLN A 21 8.08 3.55 22.02
CA GLN A 21 8.98 2.40 21.93
C GLN A 21 8.47 1.26 22.83
N VAL A 22 7.44 0.52 22.41
CA VAL A 22 7.03 -0.73 23.09
C VAL A 22 6.42 -1.69 22.08
N GLY A 23 7.17 -2.70 21.62
CA GLY A 23 6.61 -3.89 20.93
C GLY A 23 5.60 -3.66 19.79
N GLY A 24 5.60 -2.47 19.17
CA GLY A 24 4.38 -1.82 18.66
C GLY A 24 4.18 -1.88 17.15
N GLY A 25 4.87 -2.77 16.43
CA GLY A 25 4.77 -2.85 14.97
C GLY A 25 3.35 -3.16 14.47
N ARG A 26 2.62 -4.02 15.19
CA ARG A 26 1.25 -4.42 14.80
C ARG A 26 0.21 -3.31 14.95
N THR A 27 0.33 -2.45 15.95
CA THR A 27 -0.60 -1.31 16.16
C THR A 27 -0.17 -0.07 15.38
N ALA A 28 1.12 0.07 15.06
CA ALA A 28 1.65 1.20 14.32
C ALA A 28 1.16 1.25 12.86
N ALA A 29 1.00 0.10 12.19
CA ALA A 29 0.52 0.07 10.80
C ALA A 29 -0.91 0.62 10.63
N PRO A 30 -1.93 0.12 11.38
CA PRO A 30 -3.27 0.72 11.34
C PRO A 30 -3.28 2.20 11.74
N HIS A 31 -2.47 2.59 12.71
CA HIS A 31 -2.37 3.99 13.12
C HIS A 31 -1.85 4.88 11.97
N ALA A 32 -0.75 4.48 11.32
CA ALA A 32 -0.20 5.20 10.17
C ALA A 32 -1.20 5.27 9.01
N LEU A 33 -1.96 4.20 8.75
CA LEU A 33 -3.02 4.20 7.74
C LEU A 33 -4.09 5.26 8.02
N ILE A 34 -4.56 5.35 9.27
CA ILE A 34 -5.54 6.35 9.69
C ILE A 34 -4.98 7.76 9.53
N GLN A 35 -3.73 8.01 9.97
CA GLN A 35 -3.07 9.31 9.78
C GLN A 35 -2.97 9.69 8.31
N GLY A 36 -2.54 8.77 7.46
CA GLY A 36 -2.41 9.00 6.02
C GLY A 36 -3.74 9.35 5.36
N SER A 37 -4.79 8.61 5.70
CA SER A 37 -6.15 8.86 5.21
C SER A 37 -6.70 10.21 5.67
N TRP A 38 -6.44 10.57 6.93
CA TRP A 38 -6.84 11.85 7.51
C TRP A 38 -6.13 13.03 6.85
N GLU A 39 -4.81 12.96 6.68
CA GLU A 39 -4.04 14.02 6.03
C GLU A 39 -4.41 14.14 4.54
N ARG A 40 -4.76 13.04 3.86
CA ARG A 40 -5.28 13.06 2.49
C ARG A 40 -6.60 13.83 2.42
N ALA A 41 -7.55 13.52 3.31
CA ALA A 41 -8.84 14.21 3.37
C ALA A 41 -8.71 15.72 3.63
N ARG A 42 -7.61 16.14 4.27
CA ARG A 42 -7.28 17.55 4.54
C ARG A 42 -6.49 18.23 3.42
N GLY A 43 -6.22 17.55 2.31
CA GLY A 43 -5.40 18.05 1.20
C GLY A 43 -3.91 18.16 1.52
N GLN A 44 -3.46 17.60 2.65
CA GLN A 44 -2.05 17.62 3.07
C GLN A 44 -1.27 16.49 2.40
N HIS A 45 -1.23 16.52 1.07
CA HIS A 45 -0.78 15.38 0.25
C HIS A 45 0.63 14.87 0.57
N ALA A 46 1.57 15.77 0.89
CA ALA A 46 2.93 15.38 1.26
C ALA A 46 2.99 14.61 2.61
N LYS A 47 2.15 14.98 3.58
CA LYS A 47 2.06 14.26 4.86
C LYS A 47 1.32 12.94 4.68
N ALA A 48 0.23 12.96 3.92
CA ALA A 48 -0.53 11.77 3.57
C ALA A 48 0.37 10.71 2.92
N GLU A 49 1.21 11.11 1.96
CA GLU A 49 2.14 10.21 1.29
C GLU A 49 3.07 9.53 2.29
N ARG A 50 3.74 10.31 3.14
CA ARG A 50 4.67 9.76 4.15
C ARG A 50 3.98 8.73 5.05
N TYR A 51 2.81 9.05 5.59
CA TYR A 51 2.08 8.14 6.46
C TYR A 51 1.58 6.88 5.75
N LEU A 52 1.08 6.99 4.51
CA LEU A 52 0.60 5.83 3.75
C LEU A 52 1.74 4.89 3.36
N HIS A 53 2.90 5.42 2.96
CA HIS A 53 4.10 4.60 2.72
C HIS A 53 4.58 3.91 4.00
N GLN A 54 4.60 4.63 5.12
CA GLN A 54 4.92 4.04 6.42
C GLN A 54 3.92 2.94 6.82
N ALA A 55 2.63 3.13 6.52
CA ALA A 55 1.61 2.12 6.79
C ALA A 55 1.82 0.85 5.98
N ILE A 56 2.18 0.97 4.69
CA ILE A 56 2.52 -0.17 3.82
C ILE A 56 3.74 -0.91 4.38
N GLU A 57 4.85 -0.19 4.63
CA GLU A 57 6.10 -0.78 5.14
C GLU A 57 5.86 -1.53 6.46
N LEU A 58 5.17 -0.88 7.41
CA LEU A 58 4.86 -1.49 8.70
C LEU A 58 3.92 -2.69 8.55
N ALA A 59 2.92 -2.62 7.66
CA ALA A 59 2.00 -3.72 7.44
C ALA A 59 2.69 -4.94 6.84
N GLU A 60 3.56 -4.75 5.85
CA GLU A 60 4.34 -5.82 5.23
C GLU A 60 5.32 -6.45 6.23
N LYS A 61 6.09 -5.61 6.94
CA LYS A 61 7.04 -6.07 7.97
C LYS A 61 6.38 -6.89 9.07
N ASN A 62 5.16 -6.53 9.46
CA ASN A 62 4.42 -7.19 10.53
C ASN A 62 3.41 -8.24 10.02
N GLN A 63 3.44 -8.56 8.72
CA GLN A 63 2.54 -9.55 8.10
C GLN A 63 1.06 -9.25 8.38
N LEU A 64 0.66 -8.00 8.14
CA LEU A 64 -0.71 -7.51 8.27
C LEU A 64 -1.32 -7.29 6.88
N PRO A 65 -1.65 -8.35 6.13
CA PRO A 65 -1.95 -8.26 4.71
C PRO A 65 -3.22 -7.45 4.43
N THR A 66 -4.23 -7.48 5.30
CA THR A 66 -5.44 -6.64 5.17
C THR A 66 -5.13 -5.15 5.29
N ILE A 67 -4.20 -4.78 6.18
CA ILE A 67 -3.77 -3.39 6.35
C ILE A 67 -2.92 -2.96 5.15
N SER A 68 -2.03 -3.82 4.65
CA SER A 68 -1.25 -3.54 3.44
C SER A 68 -2.18 -3.31 2.23
N ALA A 69 -3.17 -4.19 2.02
CA ALA A 69 -4.13 -4.05 0.93
C ALA A 69 -4.88 -2.72 1.00
N ARG A 70 -5.36 -2.35 2.19
CA ARG A 70 -6.08 -1.08 2.39
C ARG A 70 -5.18 0.14 2.23
N ALA A 71 -3.94 0.08 2.72
CA ALA A 71 -2.99 1.18 2.58
C ALA A 71 -2.62 1.44 1.11
N HIS A 72 -2.50 0.40 0.30
CA HIS A 72 -2.33 0.53 -1.15
C HIS A 72 -3.55 1.21 -1.81
N GLU A 73 -4.79 0.88 -1.43
CA GLU A 73 -5.97 1.59 -1.95
C GLU A 73 -5.99 3.08 -1.57
N GLU A 74 -5.65 3.44 -0.33
CA GLU A 74 -5.59 4.84 0.09
C GLU A 74 -4.43 5.59 -0.60
N ALA A 75 -3.29 4.93 -0.82
CA ALA A 75 -2.18 5.50 -1.59
C ALA A 75 -2.58 5.72 -3.06
N ALA A 76 -3.33 4.80 -3.65
CA ALA A 76 -3.90 4.99 -4.98
C ALA A 76 -4.84 6.21 -5.03
N ALA A 77 -5.70 6.38 -4.02
CA ALA A 77 -6.57 7.54 -3.93
C ALA A 77 -5.75 8.85 -3.82
N LEU A 78 -4.70 8.87 -3.01
CA LEU A 78 -3.78 10.02 -2.93
C LEU A 78 -3.11 10.32 -4.28
N TYR A 79 -2.71 9.30 -5.03
CA TYR A 79 -2.10 9.47 -6.34
C TYR A 79 -3.09 9.89 -7.41
N ALA A 80 -4.37 9.54 -7.27
CA ALA A 80 -5.44 10.11 -8.07
C ALA A 80 -5.60 11.62 -7.77
N ASP A 81 -5.67 11.98 -6.49
CA ASP A 81 -5.84 13.38 -6.02
C ASP A 81 -4.70 14.29 -6.52
N THR A 82 -3.50 13.74 -6.72
CA THR A 82 -2.30 14.47 -7.17
C THR A 82 -1.97 14.29 -8.66
N GLY A 83 -2.82 13.62 -9.44
CA GLY A 83 -2.63 13.43 -10.89
C GLY A 83 -1.48 12.47 -11.27
N ARG A 84 -0.98 11.67 -10.33
CA ARG A 84 0.14 10.73 -10.53
C ARG A 84 -0.38 9.36 -11.00
N THR A 85 -0.88 9.30 -12.23
CA THR A 85 -1.61 8.13 -12.79
C THR A 85 -0.84 6.82 -12.71
N THR A 86 0.44 6.79 -13.10
CA THR A 86 1.24 5.55 -13.07
C THR A 86 1.38 4.97 -11.66
N LEU A 87 1.59 5.84 -10.65
CA LEU A 87 1.69 5.41 -9.26
C LEU A 87 0.33 4.94 -8.73
N ARG A 88 -0.76 5.65 -9.09
CA ARG A 88 -2.13 5.21 -8.78
C ARG A 88 -2.39 3.80 -9.29
N GLU A 89 -2.10 3.53 -10.57
CA GLU A 89 -2.35 2.23 -11.19
C GLU A 89 -1.52 1.12 -10.53
N HIS A 90 -0.26 1.41 -10.24
CA HIS A 90 0.60 0.48 -9.52
C HIS A 90 0.03 0.12 -8.14
N MET A 91 -0.38 1.13 -7.36
CA MET A 91 -0.98 0.93 -6.04
C MET A 91 -2.29 0.12 -6.10
N LEU A 92 -3.17 0.40 -7.07
CA LEU A 92 -4.42 -0.36 -7.26
C LEU A 92 -4.15 -1.83 -7.65
N ARG A 93 -3.13 -2.10 -8.46
CA ARG A 93 -2.74 -3.47 -8.81
C ARG A 93 -2.25 -4.24 -7.59
N SER A 94 -1.40 -3.62 -6.78
CA SER A 94 -0.93 -4.22 -5.52
C SER A 94 -2.09 -4.50 -4.56
N ALA A 95 -3.01 -3.55 -4.38
CA ALA A 95 -4.21 -3.76 -3.57
C ALA A 95 -5.07 -4.91 -4.09
N TYR A 96 -5.37 -4.93 -5.39
CA TYR A 96 -6.16 -5.97 -6.04
C TYR A 96 -5.54 -7.37 -5.84
N GLN A 97 -4.23 -7.50 -6.05
CA GLN A 97 -3.49 -8.75 -5.81
C GLN A 97 -3.57 -9.20 -4.35
N HIS A 98 -3.43 -8.28 -3.39
CA HIS A 98 -3.58 -8.61 -1.98
C HIS A 98 -5.00 -9.11 -1.65
N TRP A 99 -6.04 -8.45 -2.16
CA TRP A 99 -7.42 -8.89 -1.92
C TRP A 99 -7.73 -10.26 -2.52
N LEU A 100 -7.20 -10.56 -3.71
CA LEU A 100 -7.29 -11.89 -4.30
C LEU A 100 -6.58 -12.94 -3.44
N ASN A 101 -5.33 -12.67 -3.03
CA ASN A 101 -4.54 -13.60 -2.23
C ASN A 101 -5.17 -13.88 -0.86
N LEU A 102 -5.87 -12.90 -0.28
CA LEU A 102 -6.59 -13.04 0.98
C LEU A 102 -7.98 -13.68 0.83
N GLY A 103 -8.46 -13.90 -0.41
CA GLY A 103 -9.79 -14.44 -0.66
C GLY A 103 -10.94 -13.44 -0.47
N PHE A 104 -10.67 -12.14 -0.38
CA PHE A 104 -11.70 -11.09 -0.27
C PHE A 104 -12.30 -10.78 -1.65
N ALA A 105 -13.00 -11.77 -2.23
CA ALA A 105 -13.54 -11.72 -3.59
C ALA A 105 -14.44 -10.50 -3.83
N VAL A 106 -15.29 -10.12 -2.88
CA VAL A 106 -16.19 -8.95 -3.01
C VAL A 106 -15.40 -7.66 -3.20
N ARG A 107 -14.29 -7.48 -2.46
CA ARG A 107 -13.47 -6.26 -2.56
C ARG A 107 -12.66 -6.24 -3.85
N ALA A 108 -12.08 -7.38 -4.22
CA ALA A 108 -11.35 -7.54 -5.48
C ALA A 108 -12.26 -7.30 -6.70
N ASP A 109 -13.46 -7.87 -6.69
CA ASP A 109 -14.45 -7.74 -7.76
C ASP A 109 -14.99 -6.30 -7.87
N TRP A 110 -15.18 -5.62 -6.73
CA TRP A 110 -15.47 -4.18 -6.73
C TRP A 110 -14.35 -3.36 -7.38
N LEU A 111 -13.09 -3.61 -7.04
CA LEU A 111 -11.95 -2.93 -7.67
C LEU A 111 -11.89 -3.19 -9.19
N ALA A 112 -12.15 -4.42 -9.62
CA ALA A 112 -12.16 -4.78 -11.03
C ALA A 112 -13.30 -4.09 -11.82
N ARG A 113 -14.47 -3.89 -11.19
CA ARG A 113 -15.57 -3.12 -11.80
C ARG A 113 -15.23 -1.65 -11.96
N GLU A 114 -14.66 -1.04 -10.92
CA GLU A 114 -14.25 0.38 -10.95
C GLU A 114 -13.06 0.61 -11.89
N HIS A 115 -12.19 -0.39 -12.02
CA HIS A 115 -10.95 -0.33 -12.79
C HIS A 115 -10.80 -1.56 -13.69
N PRO A 116 -11.54 -1.65 -14.82
CA PRO A 116 -11.55 -2.86 -15.67
C PRO A 116 -10.19 -3.24 -16.24
N TRP A 117 -9.24 -2.31 -16.31
CA TRP A 117 -7.86 -2.59 -16.72
C TRP A 117 -7.12 -3.51 -15.74
N LEU A 118 -7.58 -3.67 -14.48
CA LEU A 118 -7.02 -4.64 -13.54
C LEU A 118 -7.18 -6.10 -13.98
N LEU A 119 -8.17 -6.39 -14.84
CA LEU A 119 -8.42 -7.73 -15.38
C LEU A 119 -7.55 -8.05 -16.61
N ARG A 120 -6.84 -7.05 -17.15
CA ARG A 120 -5.99 -7.24 -18.33
C ARG A 120 -4.70 -7.99 -17.94
N ARG A 121 -4.39 -9.03 -18.70
CA ARG A 121 -3.26 -9.96 -18.48
C ARG A 121 -1.91 -9.31 -18.77
N ASP A 122 -1.95 -8.22 -19.53
CA ASP A 122 -0.87 -7.48 -20.17
C ASP A 122 -0.16 -6.49 -19.22
N LEU A 123 -0.45 -6.56 -17.93
CA LEU A 123 0.07 -5.66 -16.91
C LEU A 123 0.97 -6.33 -15.86
N THR A 124 1.54 -7.49 -16.21
CA THR A 124 2.80 -7.99 -15.61
C THR A 124 3.96 -7.06 -16.03
N GLY A 125 3.90 -5.81 -15.58
CA GLY A 125 5.00 -4.86 -15.59
C GLY A 125 5.78 -4.97 -14.29
N SER A 126 6.45 -6.09 -14.09
CA SER A 126 7.86 -6.05 -13.70
C SER A 126 8.60 -6.51 -14.94
N ALA A 127 9.72 -5.89 -15.29
CA ALA A 127 10.59 -6.34 -16.35
C ALA A 127 10.67 -7.88 -16.35
N GLY A 128 10.50 -8.49 -17.52
CA GLY A 128 10.38 -9.93 -17.71
C GLY A 128 11.52 -10.72 -17.06
N ILE A 129 11.32 -11.03 -15.79
CA ILE A 129 12.09 -12.01 -15.05
C ILE A 129 11.02 -12.98 -14.55
N ASP A 130 10.76 -13.97 -15.40
CA ASP A 130 10.20 -15.24 -14.95
C ASP A 130 11.11 -15.72 -13.80
N PRO A 131 10.60 -15.90 -12.57
CA PRO A 131 11.43 -16.32 -11.43
C PRO A 131 12.10 -17.68 -11.68
N VAL A 132 11.51 -18.52 -12.54
CA VAL A 132 12.11 -19.79 -12.98
C VAL A 132 13.25 -19.50 -13.97
N GLY A 133 13.03 -18.66 -14.97
CA GLY A 133 14.05 -18.18 -15.89
C GLY A 133 15.21 -17.42 -15.22
N ALA A 134 14.94 -16.63 -14.18
CA ALA A 134 15.95 -15.92 -13.38
C ALA A 134 16.88 -16.91 -12.66
N HIS A 135 16.27 -17.95 -12.09
CA HIS A 135 16.99 -18.99 -11.37
C HIS A 135 17.83 -19.84 -12.33
N GLN A 136 17.32 -20.15 -13.53
CA GLN A 136 18.05 -20.83 -14.58
C GLN A 136 19.20 -19.96 -15.16
N LEU A 137 19.00 -18.66 -15.31
CA LEU A 137 20.04 -17.72 -15.75
C LEU A 137 21.18 -17.62 -14.72
N LEU A 138 20.85 -17.56 -13.43
CA LEU A 138 21.84 -17.56 -12.34
C LEU A 138 22.63 -18.87 -12.29
N HIS A 139 21.98 -20.01 -12.52
CA HIS A 139 22.65 -21.31 -12.64
C HIS A 139 23.55 -21.40 -13.89
N ALA A 140 23.09 -20.90 -15.04
CA ALA A 140 23.88 -20.88 -16.27
C ALA A 140 25.13 -19.97 -16.16
N LEU A 141 24.99 -18.80 -15.54
CA LEU A 141 26.11 -17.87 -15.31
C LEU A 141 27.08 -18.37 -14.23
N SER A 142 26.58 -19.12 -13.24
CA SER A 142 27.43 -19.77 -12.23
C SER A 142 28.16 -21.00 -12.78
N GLY A 143 27.57 -21.72 -13.73
CA GLY A 143 28.22 -22.81 -14.45
C GLY A 143 29.27 -22.34 -15.48
N ALA A 144 29.16 -21.11 -15.98
CA ALA A 144 30.13 -20.52 -16.89
C ALA A 144 31.39 -19.98 -16.19
N ARG A 145 31.43 -19.99 -14.85
CA ARG A 145 32.59 -19.50 -14.10
C ARG A 145 33.33 -20.64 -13.43
N THR A 146 34.49 -20.91 -14.04
CA THR A 146 35.71 -21.61 -13.60
C THR A 146 35.93 -22.98 -14.27
N PRO A 147 37.18 -23.44 -14.40
CA PRO A 147 38.47 -22.73 -14.53
C PRO A 147 39.26 -23.25 -15.75
N ASP A 148 40.13 -22.43 -16.32
CA ASP A 148 41.38 -22.83 -17.01
C ASP A 148 42.12 -21.51 -17.19
N GLY A 149 43.26 -21.26 -16.55
CA GLY A 149 44.54 -21.93 -16.79
C GLY A 149 45.50 -20.84 -17.26
#